data_AF-A0A846E4Z4-F1
#
_entry.id   AF-A0A846E4Z4-F1
#
_cell.length_a   1.000
_cell.length_b   1.000
_cell.length_c   1.000
_cell.angle_alpha   90.00
_cell.angle_beta   90.00
_cell.angle_gamma   90.00
#
_symmetry.space_group_name_H-M   'P 1'
#
loop_
_entity.id
_entity.type
_entity.pdbx_description
1 polymer ?
#
loop_
_entity_poly.entity_id
_entity_poly.type
_entity_poly.pdbx_seq_one_letter_code
_entity_poly.pdbx_strand_id
1 'polypeptide(L)'
;MHSCYNRLLFKTSLAVAVTLIAAPVQAATLGKINETFLQSVRNTGAGTPDVARSGAIVYLSVYDAVNGIHLANNPNQGFQQYLIEPTTAPINASKEAAAVAAAQEVLQSLYPQDNAFLNASFGNLLTTIPDSSAKTAGISWGQQIAAARCRDVGQFHGPAA
;
A
#
# COMPACT_ATOMS: atom_id res chain seq x y z
N MET A 1 20.00 -44.82 54.93
CA MET A 1 19.91 -44.07 53.66
C MET A 1 19.07 -42.83 53.91
N HIS A 2 19.62 -41.66 53.60
CA HIS A 2 19.18 -40.34 54.08
C HIS A 2 17.76 -39.93 53.65
N SER A 3 16.98 -39.46 54.64
CA SER A 3 15.89 -38.50 54.49
C SER A 3 16.38 -37.20 53.84
N CYS A 4 15.53 -36.56 53.03
CA CYS A 4 15.04 -35.18 53.24
C CYS A 4 14.29 -34.67 51.99
N TYR A 5 12.97 -34.68 52.11
CA TYR A 5 12.05 -33.82 51.37
C TYR A 5 12.47 -32.36 51.62
N ASN A 6 12.81 -31.57 50.58
CA ASN A 6 13.04 -30.14 50.73
C ASN A 6 12.09 -29.32 49.86
N ARG A 7 11.35 -28.48 50.56
CA ARG A 7 10.24 -27.65 50.13
C ARG A 7 10.81 -26.26 49.90
N LEU A 8 10.92 -25.83 48.64
CA LEU A 8 11.23 -24.43 48.32
C LEU A 8 10.23 -23.90 47.30
N LEU A 9 9.29 -23.14 47.86
CA LEU A 9 8.32 -22.28 47.20
C LEU A 9 9.07 -21.24 46.34
N PHE A 10 9.15 -21.48 45.03
CA PHE A 10 9.52 -20.42 44.08
C PHE A 10 8.25 -19.64 43.70
N LYS A 11 8.00 -18.56 44.43
CA LYS A 11 7.06 -17.51 44.01
C LYS A 11 7.67 -16.81 42.78
N THR A 12 7.32 -17.22 41.57
CA THR A 12 7.64 -16.43 40.36
C THR A 12 6.43 -15.59 39.97
N SER A 13 6.58 -14.28 40.16
CA SER A 13 5.66 -13.23 39.76
C SER A 13 5.17 -13.36 38.32
N LEU A 14 3.88 -13.08 38.13
CA LEU A 14 3.23 -12.93 36.84
C LEU A 14 3.79 -11.69 36.12
N ALA A 15 4.78 -11.86 35.25
CA ALA A 15 5.18 -10.81 34.32
C ALA A 15 4.23 -10.87 33.10
N VAL A 16 3.21 -10.01 33.07
CA VAL A 16 2.43 -9.78 31.85
C VAL A 16 3.32 -8.96 30.91
N ALA A 17 4.06 -9.65 30.04
CA ALA A 17 4.72 -9.02 28.91
C ALA A 17 3.64 -8.57 27.91
N VAL A 18 3.25 -7.30 27.97
CA VAL A 18 2.48 -6.66 26.89
C VAL A 18 3.42 -6.60 25.69
N THR A 19 3.36 -7.63 24.86
CA THR A 19 4.00 -7.60 23.55
C THR A 19 3.17 -6.68 22.67
N LEU A 20 3.68 -5.47 22.40
CA LEU A 20 3.16 -4.63 21.33
C LEU A 20 3.37 -5.40 20.02
N ILE A 21 2.31 -6.01 19.49
CA ILE A 21 2.33 -6.53 18.13
C ILE A 21 2.27 -5.32 17.22
N ALA A 22 3.43 -4.81 16.79
CA ALA A 22 3.49 -3.84 15.71
C ALA A 22 3.02 -4.57 14.44
N ALA A 23 1.88 -4.14 13.87
CA ALA A 23 1.45 -4.64 12.57
C ALA A 23 2.57 -4.40 11.55
N PRO A 24 2.77 -5.31 10.57
CA PRO A 24 3.74 -5.08 9.53
C PRO A 24 3.41 -3.75 8.82
N VAL A 25 4.43 -2.90 8.65
CA VAL A 25 4.28 -1.54 8.10
C VAL A 25 3.46 -1.53 6.80
N GLN A 26 3.65 -2.54 5.94
CA GLN A 26 2.88 -2.71 4.70
C GLN A 26 1.36 -2.85 4.91
N ALA A 27 0.91 -3.58 5.94
CA ALA A 27 -0.53 -3.75 6.21
C ALA A 27 -1.17 -2.45 6.72
N ALA A 28 -0.42 -1.66 7.49
CA ALA A 28 -0.86 -0.33 7.92
C ALA A 28 -0.99 0.63 6.72
N THR A 29 -0.06 0.58 5.76
CA THR A 29 -0.12 1.40 4.54
C THR A 29 -1.37 1.13 3.70
N LEU A 30 -1.72 -0.14 3.47
CA LEU A 30 -2.92 -0.49 2.71
C LEU A 30 -4.21 -0.06 3.41
N GLY A 31 -4.25 -0.18 4.75
CA GLY A 31 -5.37 0.34 5.55
C GLY A 31 -5.56 1.85 5.36
N LYS A 32 -4.46 2.62 5.34
CA LYS A 32 -4.52 4.08 5.11
C LYS A 32 -4.94 4.44 3.69
N ILE A 33 -4.45 3.72 2.68
CA ILE A 33 -4.92 3.90 1.28
C ILE A 33 -6.44 3.68 1.21
N ASN A 34 -6.96 2.63 1.87
CA ASN A 34 -8.38 2.34 1.89
C ASN A 34 -9.20 3.43 2.60
N GLU A 35 -8.76 3.88 3.77
CA GLU A 35 -9.39 4.97 4.50
C GLU A 35 -9.47 6.24 3.66
N THR A 36 -8.37 6.62 3.01
CA THR A 36 -8.30 7.79 2.12
C THR A 36 -9.21 7.64 0.90
N PHE A 37 -9.22 6.48 0.25
CA PHE A 37 -10.12 6.20 -0.88
C PHE A 37 -11.60 6.34 -0.46
N LEU A 38 -12.00 5.67 0.62
CA LEU A 38 -13.38 5.72 1.10
C LEU A 38 -13.77 7.13 1.58
N GLN A 39 -12.82 7.91 2.10
CA GLN A 39 -13.08 9.30 2.43
C GLN A 39 -13.30 10.15 1.17
N SER A 40 -12.53 9.93 0.11
CA SER A 40 -12.72 10.63 -1.16
C SER A 40 -14.06 10.31 -1.81
N VAL A 41 -14.48 9.03 -1.74
CA VAL A 41 -15.83 8.60 -2.14
C VAL A 41 -16.91 9.36 -1.38
N ARG A 42 -16.76 9.51 -0.06
CA ARG A 42 -17.71 10.28 0.78
C ARG A 42 -17.72 11.77 0.42
N ASN A 43 -16.56 12.37 0.16
CA ASN A 43 -16.44 13.78 -0.19
C ASN A 43 -17.10 14.09 -1.54
N THR A 44 -17.01 13.16 -2.49
CA THR A 44 -17.49 13.34 -3.87
C THR A 44 -18.90 12.83 -4.13
N GLY A 45 -19.45 12.01 -3.23
CA GLY A 45 -20.79 11.43 -3.39
C GLY A 45 -20.89 10.42 -4.54
N ALA A 46 -19.80 9.72 -4.87
CA ALA A 46 -19.76 8.78 -5.99
C ALA A 46 -20.77 7.62 -5.84
N GLY A 47 -21.40 7.22 -6.95
CA GLY A 47 -22.38 6.14 -6.98
C GLY A 47 -21.76 4.75 -6.74
N THR A 48 -22.56 3.80 -6.27
CA THR A 48 -22.06 2.47 -5.85
C THR A 48 -21.30 1.68 -6.93
N PRO A 49 -21.77 1.64 -8.21
CA PRO A 49 -21.01 0.99 -9.29
C PRO A 49 -19.67 1.66 -9.57
N ASP A 50 -19.62 3.00 -9.48
CA ASP A 50 -18.40 3.78 -9.72
C ASP A 50 -17.36 3.53 -8.62
N VAL A 51 -17.80 3.39 -7.36
CA VAL A 51 -16.92 3.06 -6.23
C VAL A 51 -16.27 1.70 -6.42
N ALA A 52 -17.04 0.67 -6.82
CA ALA A 52 -16.49 -0.67 -7.05
C ALA A 52 -15.43 -0.66 -8.17
N ARG A 53 -15.72 0.04 -9.29
CA ARG A 53 -14.79 0.18 -10.41
C ARG A 53 -13.53 0.96 -10.00
N SER A 54 -13.69 2.11 -9.36
CA SER A 54 -12.57 2.93 -8.89
C SER A 54 -11.68 2.16 -7.93
N GLY A 55 -12.27 1.42 -6.98
CA GLY A 55 -11.53 0.55 -6.07
C GLY A 55 -10.70 -0.49 -6.81
N ALA A 56 -11.28 -1.18 -7.80
CA ALA A 56 -10.56 -2.16 -8.61
C ALA A 56 -9.36 -1.53 -9.34
N ILE A 57 -9.54 -0.35 -9.95
CA ILE A 57 -8.46 0.36 -10.66
C ILE A 57 -7.33 0.74 -9.70
N VAL A 58 -7.66 1.30 -8.54
CA VAL A 58 -6.68 1.71 -7.52
C VAL A 58 -5.90 0.49 -7.01
N TYR A 59 -6.59 -0.58 -6.61
CA TYR A 59 -5.93 -1.73 -6.00
C TYR A 59 -5.16 -2.58 -7.02
N LEU A 60 -5.57 -2.62 -8.29
CA LEU A 60 -4.75 -3.21 -9.34
C LEU A 60 -3.47 -2.40 -9.59
N SER A 61 -3.53 -1.07 -9.53
CA SER A 61 -2.33 -0.21 -9.60
C SER A 61 -1.38 -0.46 -8.43
N VAL A 62 -1.93 -0.51 -7.21
CA VAL A 62 -1.15 -0.83 -5.99
C VAL A 62 -0.53 -2.23 -6.08
N TYR A 63 -1.30 -3.22 -6.55
CA TYR A 63 -0.82 -4.58 -6.75
C TYR A 63 0.35 -4.63 -7.73
N ASP A 64 0.22 -4.04 -8.93
CA ASP A 64 1.29 -4.07 -9.93
C ASP A 64 2.55 -3.34 -9.44
N ALA A 65 2.40 -2.24 -8.70
CA ALA A 65 3.51 -1.50 -8.12
C ALA A 65 4.30 -2.33 -7.10
N VAL A 66 3.60 -2.96 -6.15
CA VAL A 66 4.21 -3.79 -5.10
C VAL A 66 4.76 -5.09 -5.68
N ASN A 67 4.00 -5.77 -6.54
CA ASN A 67 4.38 -7.03 -7.15
C ASN A 67 5.59 -6.86 -8.08
N GLY A 68 5.64 -5.77 -8.86
CA GLY A 68 6.80 -5.45 -9.70
C GLY A 68 8.10 -5.37 -8.89
N ILE A 69 8.10 -4.61 -7.79
CA ILE A 69 9.27 -4.53 -6.89
C ILE A 69 9.55 -5.89 -6.24
N HIS A 70 8.52 -6.63 -5.85
CA HIS A 70 8.73 -7.97 -5.26
C HIS A 70 9.41 -8.93 -6.26
N LEU A 71 8.96 -8.98 -7.52
CA LEU A 71 9.56 -9.77 -8.60
C LEU A 71 11.00 -9.34 -8.90
N ALA A 72 11.27 -8.03 -8.95
CA ALA A 72 12.64 -7.53 -9.18
C ALA A 72 13.62 -7.99 -8.08
N ASN A 73 13.15 -8.12 -6.84
CA ASN A 73 13.97 -8.62 -5.73
C ASN A 73 13.96 -10.15 -5.62
N ASN A 74 12.89 -10.81 -6.10
CA ASN A 74 12.66 -12.25 -5.96
C ASN A 74 12.03 -12.82 -7.25
N PRO A 75 12.84 -13.04 -8.32
CA PRO A 75 12.33 -13.36 -9.65
C PRO A 75 11.43 -14.61 -9.72
N ASN A 76 11.57 -15.53 -8.76
CA ASN A 76 10.83 -16.79 -8.72
C ASN A 76 9.75 -16.85 -7.61
N GLN A 77 9.44 -15.72 -6.95
CA GLN A 77 8.51 -15.70 -5.80
C GLN A 77 7.32 -14.75 -5.96
N GLY A 78 7.24 -14.01 -7.05
CA GLY A 78 6.13 -13.10 -7.32
C GLY A 78 4.96 -13.72 -8.05
N PHE A 79 3.90 -12.94 -8.16
CA PHE A 79 2.70 -13.30 -8.91
C PHE A 79 2.76 -12.74 -10.33
N GLN A 80 1.91 -13.23 -11.22
CA GLN A 80 1.78 -12.66 -12.56
C GLN A 80 1.29 -11.20 -12.46
N GLN A 81 1.96 -10.28 -13.16
CA GLN A 81 1.51 -8.90 -13.27
C GLN A 81 0.17 -8.82 -14.01
N TYR A 82 -0.68 -7.89 -13.60
CA TYR A 82 -1.94 -7.67 -14.31
C TYR A 82 -1.71 -6.84 -15.56
N LEU A 83 -0.91 -5.77 -15.46
CA LEU A 83 -0.53 -4.90 -16.57
C LEU A 83 0.92 -5.17 -17.02
N ILE A 84 1.15 -5.24 -18.33
CA ILE A 84 2.42 -5.73 -18.94
C ILE A 84 3.47 -4.60 -19.18
N GLU A 85 3.26 -3.33 -18.78
CA GLU A 85 4.28 -2.26 -18.94
C GLU A 85 4.34 -1.37 -17.69
N PRO A 86 5.42 -1.46 -16.88
CA PRO A 86 6.72 -0.86 -17.18
C PRO A 86 7.92 -1.82 -17.14
N THR A 87 8.97 -1.51 -17.93
CA THR A 87 10.00 -2.45 -18.44
C THR A 87 10.94 -3.09 -17.40
N THR A 88 11.09 -2.55 -16.19
CA THR A 88 11.77 -3.20 -15.06
C THR A 88 11.54 -2.43 -13.77
N ALA A 89 10.99 -3.08 -12.75
CA ALA A 89 10.86 -2.47 -11.42
C ALA A 89 12.24 -2.27 -10.77
N PRO A 90 12.46 -1.19 -10.01
CA PRO A 90 13.72 -0.97 -9.32
C PRO A 90 13.95 -2.00 -8.20
N ILE A 91 15.14 -2.60 -8.20
CA ILE A 91 15.63 -3.46 -7.11
C ILE A 91 15.79 -2.62 -5.85
N ASN A 92 15.43 -3.16 -4.68
CA ASN A 92 15.52 -2.52 -3.37
C ASN A 92 14.69 -1.22 -3.20
N ALA A 93 13.75 -0.91 -4.08
CA ALA A 93 12.80 0.18 -3.85
C ALA A 93 11.80 -0.15 -2.73
N SER A 94 11.29 0.88 -2.04
CA SER A 94 10.26 0.71 -1.02
C SER A 94 8.91 0.36 -1.68
N LYS A 95 8.39 -0.81 -1.31
CA LYS A 95 7.06 -1.28 -1.75
C LYS A 95 5.96 -0.40 -1.18
N GLU A 96 6.12 0.11 0.03
CA GLU A 96 5.19 1.02 0.68
C GLU A 96 5.11 2.34 -0.08
N ALA A 97 6.26 2.95 -0.39
CA ALA A 97 6.31 4.21 -1.11
C ALA A 97 5.71 4.08 -2.53
N ALA A 98 5.97 2.95 -3.18
CA ALA A 98 5.38 2.63 -4.48
C ALA A 98 3.85 2.44 -4.41
N ALA A 99 3.35 1.72 -3.40
CA ALA A 99 1.91 1.56 -3.18
C ALA A 99 1.21 2.91 -2.97
N VAL A 100 1.79 3.77 -2.13
CA VAL A 100 1.23 5.09 -1.82
C VAL A 100 1.21 5.98 -3.07
N ALA A 101 2.32 6.06 -3.80
CA ALA A 101 2.41 6.87 -5.00
C ALA A 101 1.48 6.37 -6.12
N ALA A 102 1.36 5.05 -6.30
CA ALA A 102 0.45 4.45 -7.27
C ALA A 102 -1.03 4.75 -6.93
N ALA A 103 -1.40 4.64 -5.65
CA ALA A 103 -2.75 4.94 -5.19
C ALA A 103 -3.08 6.44 -5.32
N GLN A 104 -2.16 7.32 -4.93
CA GLN A 104 -2.32 8.77 -5.01
C GLN A 104 -2.64 9.20 -6.43
N GLU A 105 -1.80 8.84 -7.39
CA GLU A 105 -1.91 9.29 -8.78
C GLU A 105 -3.22 8.79 -9.43
N VAL A 106 -3.58 7.52 -9.21
CA VAL A 106 -4.84 6.96 -9.73
C VAL A 106 -6.06 7.64 -9.09
N LEU A 107 -6.06 7.85 -7.78
CA LEU A 107 -7.18 8.52 -7.10
C LEU A 107 -7.33 9.97 -7.53
N GLN A 108 -6.24 10.68 -7.77
CA GLN A 108 -6.29 12.06 -8.29
C GLN A 108 -6.84 12.13 -9.71
N SER A 109 -6.59 11.10 -10.52
CA SER A 109 -7.19 10.97 -11.85
C SER A 109 -8.70 10.64 -11.77
N LEU A 110 -9.12 9.82 -10.81
CA LEU A 110 -10.51 9.38 -10.68
C LEU A 110 -11.39 10.40 -9.95
N TYR A 111 -10.83 11.15 -9.00
CA TYR A 111 -11.53 12.10 -8.14
C TYR A 111 -10.86 13.49 -8.16
N PRO A 112 -10.78 14.16 -9.32
CA PRO A 112 -10.06 15.42 -9.46
C PRO A 112 -10.61 16.55 -8.57
N GLN A 113 -11.91 16.47 -8.23
CA GLN A 113 -12.58 17.42 -7.34
C GLN A 113 -12.09 17.36 -5.88
N ASP A 114 -11.44 16.26 -5.48
CA ASP A 114 -10.97 16.01 -4.11
C ASP A 114 -9.43 16.05 -4.01
N ASN A 115 -8.75 16.56 -5.05
CA ASN A 115 -7.29 16.58 -5.17
C ASN A 115 -6.59 17.25 -3.98
N ALA A 116 -7.18 18.30 -3.39
CA ALA A 116 -6.61 18.96 -2.23
C ALA A 116 -6.52 18.01 -1.01
N PHE A 117 -7.59 17.27 -0.74
CA PHE A 117 -7.62 16.27 0.33
C PHE A 117 -6.68 15.11 0.03
N LEU A 118 -6.67 14.62 -1.20
CA LEU A 118 -5.81 13.50 -1.64
C LEU A 118 -4.32 13.88 -1.52
N ASN A 119 -3.93 15.06 -2.00
CA ASN A 119 -2.56 15.57 -1.88
C ASN A 119 -2.12 15.66 -0.41
N ALA A 120 -2.95 16.24 0.45
CA ALA A 120 -2.64 16.35 1.87
C ALA A 120 -2.53 14.98 2.55
N SER A 121 -3.48 14.08 2.29
CA SER A 121 -3.55 12.76 2.92
C SER A 121 -2.37 11.87 2.49
N PHE A 122 -2.08 11.80 1.20
CA PHE A 122 -0.96 11.00 0.70
C PHE A 122 0.39 11.64 0.97
N GLY A 123 0.50 12.97 0.95
CA GLY A 123 1.69 13.68 1.41
C GLY A 123 2.03 13.32 2.86
N ASN A 124 1.04 13.38 3.76
CA ASN A 124 1.21 12.97 5.16
C ASN A 124 1.55 11.47 5.29
N LEU A 125 0.96 10.60 4.47
CA LEU A 125 1.30 9.18 4.49
C LEU A 125 2.73 8.92 4.02
N LEU A 126 3.23 9.67 3.03
CA LEU A 126 4.62 9.57 2.59
C LEU A 126 5.61 10.06 3.65
N THR A 127 5.25 11.02 4.52
CA THR A 127 6.16 11.46 5.60
C THR A 127 6.36 10.40 6.68
N THR A 128 5.45 9.42 6.81
CA THR A 128 5.64 8.29 7.75
C THR A 128 6.68 7.29 7.25
N ILE A 129 7.07 7.36 5.97
CA ILE A 129 8.13 6.53 5.38
C ILE A 129 9.45 7.32 5.46
N PRO A 130 10.50 6.80 6.12
CA PRO A 130 11.79 7.48 6.21
C PRO A 130 12.38 7.81 4.86
N ASP A 131 12.95 9.02 4.73
CA ASP A 131 13.60 9.46 3.50
C ASP A 131 14.82 8.59 3.18
N SER A 132 14.85 8.07 1.95
CA SER A 132 15.88 7.17 1.46
C SER A 132 15.82 7.09 -0.07
N SER A 133 16.91 6.63 -0.70
CA SER A 133 16.91 6.31 -2.13
C SER A 133 15.84 5.27 -2.49
N ALA A 134 15.60 4.30 -1.59
CA ALA A 134 14.54 3.30 -1.74
C ALA A 134 13.14 3.93 -1.78
N LYS A 135 12.86 4.93 -0.93
CA LYS A 135 11.60 5.69 -0.96
C LYS A 135 11.44 6.44 -2.27
N THR A 136 12.46 7.19 -2.69
CA THR A 136 12.42 7.96 -3.95
C THR A 136 12.21 7.05 -5.16
N ALA A 137 12.93 5.93 -5.23
CA ALA A 137 12.75 4.93 -6.30
C ALA A 137 11.36 4.30 -6.26
N GLY A 138 10.83 4.01 -5.07
CA GLY A 138 9.46 3.50 -4.88
C GLY A 138 8.42 4.48 -5.40
N ILE A 139 8.51 5.77 -5.04
CA ILE A 139 7.58 6.81 -5.51
C ILE A 139 7.60 6.88 -7.04
N SER A 140 8.79 6.99 -7.64
CA SER A 140 8.93 7.07 -9.11
C SER A 140 8.38 5.84 -9.82
N TRP A 141 8.59 4.65 -9.26
CA TRP A 141 8.01 3.41 -9.79
C TRP A 141 6.49 3.39 -9.69
N GLY A 142 5.93 3.74 -8.53
CA GLY A 142 4.48 3.80 -8.32
C GLY A 142 3.79 4.77 -9.28
N GLN A 143 4.40 5.93 -9.54
CA GLN A 143 3.91 6.90 -10.53
C GLN A 143 3.91 6.34 -11.96
N GLN A 144 4.94 5.59 -12.35
CA GLN A 144 4.99 4.95 -13.67
C GLN A 144 3.85 3.92 -13.84
N ILE A 145 3.62 3.11 -12.80
CA ILE A 145 2.53 2.12 -12.78
C ILE A 145 1.17 2.80 -12.87
N ALA A 146 0.95 3.85 -12.08
CA ALA A 146 -0.30 4.60 -12.14
C ALA A 146 -0.51 5.26 -13.49
N ALA A 147 0.52 5.87 -14.08
CA ALA A 147 0.43 6.44 -15.41
C ALA A 147 0.07 5.39 -16.47
N ALA A 148 0.65 4.19 -16.39
CA ALA A 148 0.29 3.07 -17.27
C ALA A 148 -1.15 2.63 -17.05
N ARG A 149 -1.59 2.52 -15.79
CA ARG A 149 -2.97 2.18 -15.43
C ARG A 149 -3.97 3.23 -15.93
N CYS A 150 -3.68 4.52 -15.79
CA CYS A 150 -4.53 5.62 -16.26
C CYS A 150 -4.66 5.61 -17.79
N ARG A 151 -3.59 5.26 -18.52
CA ARG A 151 -3.66 5.06 -19.98
C ARG A 151 -4.53 3.86 -20.35
N ASP A 152 -4.34 2.74 -19.68
CA ASP A 152 -5.14 1.51 -19.87
C ASP A 152 -6.64 1.79 -19.68
N VAL A 153 -7.04 2.38 -18.53
CA VAL A 153 -8.45 2.72 -18.28
C VAL A 153 -9.01 3.80 -19.22
N GLY A 154 -8.15 4.71 -19.71
CA GLY A 154 -8.48 5.71 -20.72
C GLY A 154 -8.76 5.09 -22.09
N GLN A 155 -8.08 3.98 -22.45
CA GLN A 155 -8.39 3.23 -23.67
C GLN A 155 -9.73 2.49 -23.59
N PHE A 156 -10.24 2.21 -22.38
CA PHE A 156 -11.55 1.60 -22.17
C PHE A 156 -12.72 2.59 -22.09
N HIS A 157 -12.44 3.90 -22.02
CA HIS A 157 -13.46 4.94 -22.18
C HIS A 157 -13.34 5.51 -23.59
N GLY A 158 -14.25 5.10 -24.49
CA GLY A 158 -14.51 5.88 -25.71
C GLY A 158 -14.85 7.33 -25.34
N PRO A 159 -14.74 8.30 -26.29
CA PRO A 159 -14.95 9.71 -26.01
C PRO A 159 -16.28 9.90 -25.26
N ALA A 160 -16.21 10.63 -24.15
CA ALA A 160 -17.38 10.96 -23.33
C ALA A 160 -18.47 11.53 -24.24
N ALA A 161 -19.65 10.89 -24.20
CA ALA A 161 -20.86 11.40 -24.83
C ALA A 161 -21.44 12.56 -24.01
#